data_AF-A0A179BLH2-F1
#
_entry.id   AF-A0A179BLH2-F1
#
_cell.length_a   1.000
_cell.length_b   1.000
_cell.length_c   1.000
_cell.angle_alpha   90.00
_cell.angle_beta   90.00
_cell.angle_gamma   90.00
#
_symmetry.space_group_name_H-M   'P 1'
#
loop_
_entity.id
_entity.type
_entity.pdbx_description
1 polymer ?
#
loop_
_entity_poly.entity_id
_entity_poly.type
_entity_poly.pdbx_seq_one_letter_code
_entity_poly.pdbx_strand_id
1 'polypeptide(L)'
;MGSFSLIHWLVVLIPAALIFILRKPPAGPNRFGGLPDAMGFGQAISSYFKKYVDFSGRASRSEFWFSTLFVVLVSIVLYLVDRTATLNGIWSLATFLPSIAMAARRFHDINRSGWHQLLGLLFPIGTIAVLVWYCRAPSVDDSRASVF
;
A
#
# COMPACT_ATOMS: atom_id res chain seq x y z
N MET A 1 2.43 20.37 35.17
CA MET A 1 2.20 19.24 34.23
C MET A 1 2.75 19.68 32.88
N GLY A 2 3.90 19.12 32.47
CA GLY A 2 4.59 19.58 31.25
C GLY A 2 3.70 19.39 30.03
N SER A 3 3.33 20.48 29.36
CA SER A 3 2.55 20.43 28.12
C SER A 3 3.44 19.84 27.03
N PHE A 4 3.11 18.63 26.56
CA PHE A 4 3.74 18.02 25.40
C PHE A 4 3.36 18.84 24.16
N SER A 5 4.14 19.89 23.87
CA SER A 5 4.01 20.69 22.65
C SER A 5 4.16 19.81 21.40
N LEU A 6 3.51 20.17 20.30
CA LEU A 6 3.60 19.52 18.98
C LEU A 6 5.07 19.27 18.55
N ILE A 7 6.00 20.12 18.99
CA ILE A 7 7.44 20.00 18.73
C ILE A 7 8.01 18.68 19.31
N HIS A 8 7.54 18.22 20.47
CA HIS A 8 8.00 16.96 21.07
C HIS A 8 7.62 15.76 20.19
N TRP A 9 6.38 15.76 19.68
CA TRP A 9 5.93 14.70 18.78
C TRP A 9 6.69 14.72 17.46
N LEU A 10 7.04 15.89 16.92
CA LEU A 10 7.88 15.98 15.72
C LEU A 10 9.29 15.40 15.97
N VAL A 11 9.92 15.75 17.09
CA VAL A 11 11.28 15.28 17.44
C VAL A 11 11.32 13.77 17.68
N VAL A 12 10.23 13.15 18.13
CA VAL A 12 10.16 11.69 18.34
C VAL A 12 9.75 10.95 17.06
N LEU A 13 8.74 11.45 16.33
CA LEU A 13 8.18 10.75 15.18
C LEU A 13 9.09 10.80 13.95
N ILE A 14 9.82 11.89 13.72
CA ILE A 14 10.69 12.03 12.54
C ILE A 14 11.86 11.03 12.57
N PRO A 15 12.67 10.92 13.65
CA PRO A 15 13.75 9.93 13.71
C PRO A 15 13.22 8.50 13.70
N ALA A 16 12.10 8.24 14.39
CA ALA A 16 11.46 6.93 14.33
C ALA A 16 11.06 6.56 12.90
N ALA A 17 10.40 7.48 12.17
CA ALA A 17 10.06 7.27 10.76
C ALA A 17 11.30 7.01 9.91
N LEU A 18 12.35 7.80 10.10
CA LEU A 18 13.60 7.67 9.36
C LEU A 18 14.26 6.32 9.59
N ILE A 19 14.31 5.83 10.83
CA ILE A 19 14.83 4.49 11.17
C ILE A 19 14.06 3.41 10.40
N PHE A 20 12.73 3.47 10.37
CA PHE A 20 11.90 2.51 9.64
C PHE A 20 12.07 2.64 8.11
N ILE A 21 12.27 3.85 7.58
CA ILE A 21 12.53 4.10 6.15
C ILE A 21 13.89 3.52 5.74
N LEU A 22 14.93 3.75 6.54
CA LEU A 22 16.29 3.31 6.25
C LEU A 22 16.52 1.81 6.52
N ARG A 23 15.64 1.15 7.28
CA ARG A 23 15.70 -0.29 7.51
C ARG A 23 15.62 -1.05 6.19
N LYS A 24 16.66 -1.82 5.85
CA LYS A 24 16.68 -2.66 4.65
C LYS A 24 15.70 -3.84 4.81
N PRO A 25 15.07 -4.31 3.72
CA PRO A 25 14.31 -5.56 3.76
C PRO A 25 15.25 -6.73 4.11
N PRO A 26 14.73 -7.83 4.67
CA PRO A 26 15.53 -9.03 4.92
C PRO A 26 16.17 -9.54 3.63
N ALA A 27 17.39 -10.05 3.74
CA ALA A 27 18.07 -10.71 2.64
C ALA A 27 17.43 -12.07 2.34
N GLY A 28 17.58 -12.54 1.10
CA GLY A 28 17.05 -13.83 0.63
C GLY A 28 15.77 -13.71 -0.21
N PRO A 29 15.18 -14.86 -0.57
CA PRO A 29 13.96 -14.92 -1.37
C PRO A 29 12.78 -14.24 -0.67
N ASN A 30 11.78 -13.86 -1.46
CA ASN A 30 10.57 -13.24 -0.90
C ASN A 30 9.82 -14.23 0.01
N ARG A 31 9.61 -13.84 1.28
CA ARG A 31 8.92 -14.68 2.28
C ARG A 31 7.41 -14.84 2.04
N PHE A 32 6.82 -14.04 1.16
CA PHE A 32 5.37 -13.96 0.93
C PHE A 32 4.94 -14.71 -0.33
N GLY A 33 5.82 -15.56 -0.89
CA GLY A 33 5.52 -16.44 -2.02
C GLY A 33 6.05 -15.93 -3.36
N GLY A 34 5.66 -16.64 -4.43
CA GLY A 34 6.16 -16.43 -5.78
C GLY A 34 5.77 -15.08 -6.40
N LEU A 35 6.44 -14.70 -7.49
CA LEU A 35 6.12 -13.49 -8.24
C LEU A 35 4.64 -13.46 -8.68
N PRO A 36 3.88 -12.39 -8.37
CA PRO A 36 2.49 -12.28 -8.80
C PRO A 36 2.40 -11.96 -10.29
N ASP A 37 1.42 -12.57 -10.96
CA ASP A 37 1.19 -12.34 -12.39
C ASP A 37 0.76 -10.89 -12.69
N ALA A 38 1.16 -10.42 -13.87
CA ALA A 38 0.65 -9.16 -14.40
C ALA A 38 -0.84 -9.30 -14.72
N MET A 39 -1.62 -8.25 -14.43
CA MET A 39 -3.08 -8.25 -14.60
C MET A 39 -3.50 -7.11 -15.52
N GLY A 40 -4.50 -7.36 -16.36
CA GLY A 40 -5.20 -6.29 -17.08
C GLY A 40 -6.11 -5.47 -16.16
N PHE A 41 -6.63 -4.34 -16.65
CA PHE A 41 -7.47 -3.41 -15.88
C PHE A 41 -8.68 -4.10 -15.22
N GLY A 42 -9.49 -4.84 -16.00
CA GLY A 42 -10.67 -5.53 -15.45
C GLY A 42 -10.33 -6.66 -14.49
N GLN A 43 -9.22 -7.38 -14.73
CA GLN A 43 -8.73 -8.42 -13.82
C GLN A 43 -8.28 -7.84 -12.48
N ALA A 44 -7.61 -6.68 -12.49
CA ALA A 44 -7.19 -5.98 -11.28
C ALA A 44 -8.41 -5.58 -10.43
N ILE A 45 -9.45 -5.01 -11.04
CA ILE A 45 -10.70 -4.64 -10.33
C ILE A 45 -11.37 -5.90 -9.74
N SER A 46 -11.46 -6.98 -10.52
CA SER A 46 -12.01 -8.25 -10.02
C SER A 46 -11.20 -8.79 -8.84
N SER A 47 -9.86 -8.77 -8.93
CA SER A 47 -8.97 -9.19 -7.85
C SER A 47 -9.13 -8.33 -6.60
N TYR A 48 -9.28 -7.01 -6.76
CA TYR A 48 -9.48 -6.06 -5.65
C TYR A 48 -10.70 -6.41 -4.79
N PHE A 49 -11.85 -6.62 -5.44
CA PHE A 49 -13.08 -6.97 -4.72
C PHE A 49 -13.12 -8.42 -4.25
N LYS A 50 -12.45 -9.35 -4.94
CA LYS A 50 -12.33 -10.76 -4.49
C LYS A 50 -11.42 -10.89 -3.27
N LYS A 51 -10.31 -10.17 -3.24
CA LYS A 51 -9.30 -10.16 -2.16
C LYS A 51 -9.54 -9.01 -1.19
N TYR A 52 -10.78 -8.89 -0.74
CA TYR A 52 -11.26 -7.72 0.00
C TYR A 52 -10.57 -7.52 1.36
N VAL A 53 -10.43 -8.59 2.15
CA VAL A 53 -9.73 -8.59 3.45
C VAL A 53 -8.59 -9.61 3.47
N ASP A 54 -8.04 -9.90 2.29
CA ASP A 54 -6.91 -10.81 2.16
C ASP A 54 -5.59 -10.02 2.21
N PHE A 55 -4.87 -10.17 3.31
CA PHE A 55 -3.56 -9.58 3.55
C PHE A 55 -2.41 -10.51 3.15
N SER A 56 -2.72 -11.73 2.69
CA SER A 56 -1.72 -12.74 2.40
C SER A 56 -1.26 -12.66 0.94
N GLY A 57 -0.02 -13.08 0.70
CA GLY A 57 0.57 -13.09 -0.63
C GLY A 57 1.03 -11.72 -1.12
N ARG A 58 1.17 -11.61 -2.45
CA ARG A 58 1.78 -10.49 -3.15
C ARG A 58 0.79 -9.87 -4.13
N ALA A 59 0.85 -8.55 -4.29
CA ALA A 59 0.11 -7.83 -5.32
C ALA A 59 1.07 -7.35 -6.40
N SER A 60 0.76 -7.63 -7.66
CA SER A 60 1.57 -7.14 -8.78
C SER A 60 1.43 -5.62 -8.93
N ARG A 61 2.43 -4.99 -9.59
CA ARG A 61 2.39 -3.55 -9.87
C ARG A 61 1.13 -3.14 -10.62
N SER A 62 0.73 -3.94 -11.61
CA SER A 62 -0.49 -3.72 -12.39
C SER A 62 -1.77 -3.90 -11.56
N GLU A 63 -1.82 -4.90 -10.67
CA GLU A 63 -2.96 -5.09 -9.77
C GLU A 63 -3.16 -3.85 -8.88
N PHE A 64 -2.07 -3.33 -8.32
CA PHE A 64 -2.08 -2.15 -7.45
C PHE A 64 -2.50 -0.87 -8.19
N TRP A 65 -1.83 -0.54 -9.29
CA TRP A 65 -2.05 0.74 -9.98
C TRP A 65 -3.39 0.81 -10.71
N PHE A 66 -3.85 -0.27 -11.34
CA PHE A 66 -5.17 -0.26 -11.99
C PHE A 66 -6.31 -0.17 -10.99
N SER A 67 -6.21 -0.87 -9.87
CA SER A 67 -7.24 -0.78 -8.82
C SER A 67 -7.23 0.59 -8.14
N THR A 68 -6.04 1.16 -7.88
CA THR A 68 -5.90 2.52 -7.35
C THR A 68 -6.51 3.54 -8.30
N LEU A 69 -6.22 3.43 -9.61
CA LEU A 69 -6.82 4.30 -10.62
C LEU A 69 -8.35 4.20 -10.61
N PHE A 70 -8.90 2.99 -10.58
CA PHE A 70 -10.34 2.77 -10.50
C PHE A 70 -10.95 3.43 -9.26
N VAL A 71 -10.36 3.20 -8.08
CA VAL A 71 -10.84 3.80 -6.81
C VAL A 71 -10.79 5.33 -6.87
N VAL A 72 -9.70 5.91 -7.39
CA VAL A 72 -9.55 7.36 -7.53
C VAL A 72 -10.59 7.93 -8.49
N LEU A 73 -10.82 7.30 -9.65
CA LEU A 73 -11.81 7.77 -10.63
C LEU A 73 -13.22 7.76 -10.06
N VAL A 74 -13.63 6.67 -9.39
CA VAL A 74 -14.96 6.61 -8.73
C VAL A 74 -15.06 7.66 -7.63
N SER A 75 -14.01 7.84 -6.83
CA SER A 75 -13.98 8.89 -5.79
C SER A 75 -14.12 10.30 -6.36
N ILE A 76 -13.48 10.60 -7.50
CA ILE A 76 -13.61 11.90 -8.18
C ILE A 76 -15.05 12.09 -8.68
N VAL A 77 -15.63 11.09 -9.34
CA VAL A 77 -17.02 11.17 -9.83
C VAL A 77 -17.99 11.39 -8.68
N LEU A 78 -17.85 10.65 -7.58
CA LEU A 78 -18.69 10.80 -6.39
C LEU A 78 -18.50 12.18 -5.75
N TYR A 79 -17.28 12.70 -5.67
CA TYR A 79 -17.01 14.04 -5.14
C TYR A 79 -17.74 15.14 -5.94
N LEU A 80 -17.85 15.00 -7.26
CA LEU A 80 -18.51 15.99 -8.11
C LEU A 80 -20.03 15.90 -8.09
N VAL A 81 -20.58 14.67 -8.00
CA VAL A 81 -22.01 14.39 -8.18
C VAL A 81 -22.76 14.31 -6.85
N ASP A 82 -22.16 13.75 -5.79
CA ASP A 82 -22.82 13.54 -4.51
C ASP A 82 -22.85 14.83 -3.68
N ARG A 83 -23.97 15.55 -3.76
CA ARG A 83 -24.23 16.78 -2.98
C ARG A 83 -24.48 16.51 -1.50
N THR A 84 -24.82 15.27 -1.13
CA THR A 84 -25.17 14.89 0.24
C THR A 84 -24.01 14.31 1.03
N ALA A 85 -22.88 14.05 0.37
CA ALA A 85 -21.71 13.35 0.88
C ALA A 85 -21.97 11.92 1.43
N THR A 86 -23.19 11.41 1.34
CA THR A 86 -23.56 10.10 1.90
C THR A 86 -23.00 8.95 1.05
N LEU A 87 -23.10 9.05 -0.28
CA LEU A 87 -22.55 8.04 -1.20
C LEU A 87 -21.03 8.05 -1.18
N ASN A 88 -20.42 9.24 -1.09
CA ASN A 88 -18.99 9.38 -0.93
C ASN A 88 -18.51 8.72 0.38
N GLY A 89 -19.24 8.92 1.49
CA GLY A 89 -18.96 8.27 2.77
C GLY A 89 -19.03 6.74 2.70
N ILE A 90 -20.10 6.19 2.12
CA ILE A 90 -20.27 4.74 1.95
C ILE A 90 -19.14 4.16 1.08
N TRP A 91 -18.81 4.83 -0.03
CA TRP A 91 -17.72 4.40 -0.91
C TRP A 91 -16.37 4.40 -0.21
N SER A 92 -16.08 5.45 0.56
CA SER A 92 -14.85 5.55 1.36
C SER A 92 -14.74 4.37 2.32
N LEU A 93 -15.81 4.05 3.05
CA LEU A 93 -15.84 2.90 3.96
C LEU A 93 -15.71 1.55 3.24
N ALA A 94 -16.37 1.39 2.09
CA ALA A 94 -16.31 0.17 1.28
C ALA A 94 -14.92 -0.06 0.65
N THR A 95 -14.19 1.01 0.31
CA THR A 95 -12.86 0.89 -0.27
C THR A 95 -11.74 0.93 0.76
N PHE A 96 -12.03 1.30 2.01
CA PHE A 96 -11.04 1.45 3.07
C PHE A 96 -10.29 0.14 3.36
N LEU A 97 -11.02 -0.92 3.70
CA LEU A 97 -10.44 -2.23 4.01
C LEU A 97 -9.66 -2.86 2.83
N PRO A 98 -10.21 -2.97 1.61
CA PRO A 98 -9.49 -3.56 0.49
C PRO A 98 -8.27 -2.73 0.07
N SER A 99 -8.29 -1.40 0.25
CA SER A 99 -7.11 -0.57 -0.01
C SER A 99 -5.97 -0.87 0.95
N ILE A 100 -6.25 -1.04 2.24
CA ILE A 100 -5.24 -1.42 3.25
C ILE A 100 -4.72 -2.83 2.98
N ALA A 101 -5.60 -3.78 2.62
CA ALA A 101 -5.23 -5.15 2.31
C ALA A 101 -4.33 -5.23 1.07
N MET A 102 -4.69 -4.53 -0.01
CA MET A 102 -3.89 -4.45 -1.22
C MET A 102 -2.54 -3.76 -0.98
N ALA A 103 -2.52 -2.64 -0.24
CA ALA A 103 -1.28 -1.94 0.09
C ALA A 103 -0.33 -2.84 0.88
N ALA A 104 -0.83 -3.60 1.86
CA ALA A 104 -0.04 -4.58 2.59
C ALA A 104 0.56 -5.65 1.66
N ARG A 105 -0.24 -6.24 0.76
CA ARG A 105 0.24 -7.20 -0.26
C ARG A 105 1.26 -6.59 -1.22
N ARG A 106 1.16 -5.29 -1.51
CA ARG A 106 2.15 -4.59 -2.32
C ARG A 106 3.48 -4.39 -1.58
N PHE A 107 3.44 -4.16 -0.27
CA PHE A 107 4.64 -4.14 0.58
C PHE A 107 5.31 -5.52 0.69
N HIS A 108 4.49 -6.58 0.72
CA HIS A 108 4.97 -7.96 0.69
C HIS A 108 5.76 -8.25 -0.59
N ASP A 109 5.38 -7.65 -1.72
CA ASP A 109 6.10 -7.81 -2.99
C ASP A 109 7.55 -7.26 -2.97
N ILE A 110 7.85 -6.30 -2.09
CA ILE A 110 9.22 -5.79 -1.86
C ILE A 110 9.88 -6.40 -0.61
N ASN A 111 9.37 -7.55 -0.14
CA ASN A 111 9.80 -8.29 1.05
C ASN A 111 9.76 -7.45 2.36
N ARG A 112 8.90 -6.44 2.42
CA ARG A 112 8.66 -5.62 3.64
C ARG A 112 7.35 -6.03 4.30
N SER A 113 7.18 -5.75 5.59
CA SER A 113 5.91 -5.98 6.27
C SER A 113 4.86 -4.95 5.85
N GLY A 114 3.59 -5.35 5.77
CA GLY A 114 2.47 -4.44 5.47
C GLY A 114 2.33 -3.25 6.43
N TRP A 115 2.82 -3.37 7.66
CA TRP A 115 2.86 -2.27 8.65
C TRP A 115 3.62 -1.03 8.18
N HIS A 116 4.51 -1.14 7.19
CA HIS A 116 5.21 0.01 6.62
C HIS A 116 4.28 1.01 5.92
N GLN A 117 3.03 0.62 5.59
CA GLN A 117 2.04 1.55 5.05
C GLN A 117 1.67 2.67 6.03
N LEU A 118 1.77 2.42 7.35
CA LEU A 118 1.48 3.42 8.38
C LEU A 118 2.46 4.59 8.35
N LEU A 119 3.66 4.41 7.79
CA LEU A 119 4.60 5.51 7.56
C LEU A 119 4.00 6.56 6.62
N GLY A 120 3.05 6.18 5.75
CA GLY A 120 2.33 7.11 4.89
C GLY A 120 1.54 8.17 5.65
N LEU A 121 1.19 7.93 6.91
CA LEU A 121 0.52 8.89 7.79
C LEU A 121 1.45 10.02 8.27
N LEU A 122 2.78 9.82 8.18
CA LEU A 122 3.78 10.81 8.54
C LEU A 122 4.07 11.72 7.34
N PHE A 123 3.19 12.70 7.13
CA PHE A 123 3.34 13.67 6.05
C PHE A 123 4.43 14.71 6.38
N PRO A 124 5.28 15.12 5.41
CA PRO A 124 5.35 14.65 4.02
C PRO A 124 6.32 13.48 3.77
N ILE A 125 7.31 13.29 4.65
CA ILE A 125 8.47 12.40 4.42
C ILE A 125 8.04 10.94 4.23
N GLY A 126 7.15 10.45 5.09
CA GLY A 126 6.69 9.07 5.06
C GLY A 126 5.78 8.77 3.87
N THR A 127 4.93 9.72 3.46
CA THR A 127 4.09 9.59 2.26
C THR A 127 4.94 9.44 1.00
N ILE A 128 5.98 10.26 0.84
CA ILE A 128 6.90 10.17 -0.31
C ILE A 128 7.63 8.82 -0.30
N ALA A 129 8.15 8.38 0.85
CA ALA A 129 8.84 7.09 0.97
C ALA A 129 7.94 5.91 0.56
N VAL A 130 6.68 5.90 1.02
CA VAL A 130 5.68 4.88 0.69
C VAL A 130 5.33 4.89 -0.80
N LEU A 131 5.12 6.07 -1.40
CA LEU A 131 4.87 6.19 -2.84
C LEU A 131 6.04 5.65 -3.67
N VAL A 132 7.28 5.99 -3.31
CA VAL A 132 8.48 5.45 -3.95
C VAL A 132 8.50 3.92 -3.85
N TRP A 133 8.15 3.35 -2.70
CA TRP A 133 8.08 1.90 -2.51
C TRP A 133 6.98 1.24 -3.34
N TYR A 134 5.82 1.85 -3.52
CA TYR A 134 4.79 1.33 -4.43
C TYR A 134 5.27 1.23 -5.89
N CYS A 135 6.19 2.12 -6.30
CA CYS A 135 6.81 2.10 -7.62
C CYS A 135 7.97 1.09 -7.75
N ARG A 136 8.54 0.55 -6.66
CA ARG A 136 9.74 -0.31 -6.72
C ARG A 136 9.53 -1.65 -7.40
N ALA A 137 10.61 -2.24 -7.90
CA ALA A 137 10.57 -3.57 -8.52
C ALA A 137 10.27 -4.65 -7.47
N PRO A 138 9.59 -5.74 -7.86
CA PRO A 138 9.41 -6.89 -6.97
C PRO A 138 10.78 -7.38 -6.50
N SER A 139 10.86 -7.89 -5.26
CA SER A 139 12.08 -8.55 -4.80
C SER A 139 12.34 -9.81 -5.61
N VAL A 140 13.61 -10.20 -5.70
CA VAL A 140 14.05 -11.43 -6.36
C VAL A 140 13.33 -12.64 -5.75
N ASP A 141 12.96 -13.56 -6.61
CA ASP A 141 12.31 -14.83 -6.28
C ASP A 141 13.14 -15.96 -6.90
N ASP A 142 13.43 -17.00 -6.12
CA ASP A 142 14.28 -18.12 -6.52
C ASP A 142 13.61 -19.00 -7.58
N SER A 143 12.31 -18.82 -7.83
CA SER A 143 11.56 -19.50 -8.90
C SER A 143 12.12 -19.29 -10.31
N ARG A 144 12.91 -18.22 -10.53
CA ARG A 144 13.67 -18.00 -11.77
C ARG A 144 15.08 -18.60 -11.75
N ALA A 145 15.61 -18.91 -10.57
CA ALA A 145 16.92 -19.50 -10.41
C ALA A 145 16.89 -21.04 -10.54
N SER A 146 15.73 -21.68 -10.33
CA SER A 146 15.56 -23.13 -10.48
C SER A 146 15.14 -23.61 -11.88
N VAL A 147 15.05 -22.69 -12.86
CA VAL A 147 14.69 -22.99 -14.26
C VAL A 147 15.94 -23.14 -15.15
N PHE A 148 17.12 -22.88 -14.59
CA PHE A 148 18.43 -23.11 -15.21
C PHE A 148 19.24 -24.08 -14.35
#